data_AF-A0A2J8LAA9-F1
#
_entry.id   AF-A0A2J8LAA9-F1
#
_cell.length_a   1.000
_cell.length_b   1.000
_cell.length_c   1.000
_cell.angle_alpha   90.00
_cell.angle_beta   90.00
_cell.angle_gamma   90.00
#
_symmetry.space_group_name_H-M   'P 1'
#
loop_
_entity.id
_entity.type
_entity.pdbx_description
1 polymer ?
#
loop_
_entity_poly.entity_id
_entity_poly.type
_entity_poly.pdbx_seq_one_letter_code
_entity_poly.pdbx_strand_id
1 'polypeptide(L)'
;HESWPPPPATPGAGGLAVRTFVSHFRDRAVAGHLTRAVEPLRTFSVLEPGGPGGCAARRRATVEETARAADCRVAQNGGFFRMNSGECLGNVVSDERRVSSSGGLQNAQFGIRRDGTLVTGYLSEEEVLDTENPFVQLLSGVVWLIRNGSIYINESQATECDETQETARTTCGAVPAKCPPWCVCTNPA
;
A
#
# COMPACT_ATOMS: atom_id res chain seq x y z
N HIS A 1 -3.52 -15.25 2.43
CA HIS A 1 -4.12 -13.91 2.58
C HIS A 1 -5.46 -14.01 3.34
N GLU A 2 -6.08 -12.88 3.68
CA GLU A 2 -7.49 -12.76 4.11
C GLU A 2 -8.24 -11.88 3.10
N SER A 3 -9.53 -12.14 2.91
CA SER A 3 -10.39 -11.44 1.94
C SER A 3 -11.67 -10.95 2.60
N TRP A 4 -12.06 -9.71 2.30
CA TRP A 4 -13.29 -9.09 2.79
C TRP A 4 -14.14 -8.63 1.60
N PRO A 5 -15.34 -9.22 1.40
CA PRO A 5 -16.24 -8.78 0.34
C PRO A 5 -16.68 -7.33 0.57
N PRO A 6 -17.03 -6.60 -0.50
CA PRO A 6 -17.52 -5.22 -0.35
C PRO A 6 -18.79 -5.22 0.51
N PRO A 7 -18.90 -4.30 1.49
CA PRO A 7 -20.14 -4.14 2.24
C PRO A 7 -21.26 -3.68 1.29
N PRO A 8 -22.53 -4.01 1.58
CA PRO A 8 -23.65 -3.51 0.80
C PRO A 8 -23.65 -1.98 0.78
N ALA A 9 -23.96 -1.40 -0.38
CA ALA A 9 -24.04 0.03 -0.56
C ALA A 9 -25.00 0.63 0.47
N THR A 10 -24.47 1.48 1.36
CA THR A 10 -25.28 2.14 2.38
C THR A 10 -25.48 3.59 1.94
N PRO A 11 -26.70 3.97 1.50
CA PRO A 11 -26.97 5.35 1.07
C PRO A 11 -26.62 6.33 2.18
N GLY A 12 -25.77 7.32 1.88
CA GLY A 12 -25.34 8.32 2.86
C GLY A 12 -24.27 7.85 3.85
N ALA A 13 -23.62 6.70 3.62
CA ALA A 13 -22.36 6.39 4.30
C ALA A 13 -21.38 7.53 4.02
N GLY A 14 -21.06 8.31 5.05
CA GLY A 14 -20.26 9.53 4.92
C GLY A 14 -18.95 9.30 4.15
N GLY A 15 -18.48 10.34 3.47
CA GLY A 15 -17.31 10.27 2.60
C GLY A 15 -15.96 10.17 3.33
N LEU A 16 -14.93 10.70 2.68
CA LEU A 16 -13.57 10.78 3.23
C LEU A 16 -13.54 11.51 4.57
N ALA A 17 -13.05 10.84 5.61
CA ALA A 17 -12.86 11.41 6.94
C ALA A 17 -11.38 11.37 7.34
N VAL A 18 -10.81 12.53 7.67
CA VAL A 18 -9.45 12.66 8.19
C VAL A 18 -9.51 13.08 9.65
N ARG A 19 -8.74 12.40 10.50
CA ARG A 19 -8.59 12.69 11.92
C ARG A 19 -7.13 12.93 12.22
N THR A 20 -6.78 14.16 12.61
CA THR A 20 -5.47 14.47 13.19
C THR A 20 -5.49 14.08 14.66
N PHE A 21 -4.41 13.46 15.15
CA PHE A 21 -4.29 13.09 16.54
C PHE A 21 -2.89 13.39 17.09
N VAL A 22 -2.83 13.61 18.39
CA VAL A 22 -1.61 13.51 19.20
C VAL A 22 -1.95 12.52 20.31
N SER A 23 -1.24 11.40 20.34
CA SER A 23 -1.49 10.31 21.30
C SER A 23 -0.20 9.93 22.01
N HIS A 24 -0.33 9.43 23.24
CA HIS A 24 0.81 8.99 24.04
C HIS A 24 1.02 7.48 23.91
N PHE A 25 2.20 7.09 23.45
CA PHE A 25 2.64 5.69 23.41
C PHE A 25 3.77 5.51 24.42
N ARG A 26 3.44 4.92 25.58
CA ARG A 26 4.23 5.08 26.82
C ARG A 26 4.34 6.59 27.14
N ASP A 27 5.53 7.11 27.39
CA ASP A 27 5.72 8.52 27.78
C ASP A 27 6.02 9.46 26.59
N ARG A 28 5.87 8.98 25.35
CA ARG A 28 6.17 9.76 24.14
C ARG A 28 4.88 10.19 23.46
N ALA A 29 4.71 11.50 23.31
CA ALA A 29 3.67 12.07 22.46
C ALA A 29 4.04 11.86 20.98
N VAL A 30 3.11 11.28 20.22
CA VAL A 30 3.25 11.02 18.79
C VAL A 30 2.09 11.67 18.06
N ALA A 31 2.41 12.53 17.11
CA ALA A 31 1.43 13.15 16.22
C ALA A 31 1.22 12.29 14.97
N GLY A 32 -0.01 12.25 14.46
CA GLY A 32 -0.33 11.49 13.25
C GLY A 32 -1.71 11.83 12.67
N HIS A 33 -2.04 11.11 11.61
CA HIS A 33 -3.33 11.21 10.93
C HIS A 33 -3.92 9.81 10.73
N LEU A 34 -5.25 9.70 10.89
CA LEU A 34 -6.03 8.52 10.53
C LEU A 34 -7.05 8.92 9.47
N THR A 35 -6.99 8.26 8.32
CA THR A 35 -7.90 8.49 7.19
C THR A 35 -8.82 7.30 7.02
N ARG A 36 -10.12 7.56 6.90
CA ARG A 36 -11.14 6.57 6.56
C ARG A 36 -11.84 7.00 5.28
N ALA A 37 -11.93 6.10 4.31
CA ALA A 37 -12.72 6.27 3.10
C ALA A 37 -13.71 5.13 2.95
N VAL A 38 -14.84 5.46 2.34
CA VAL A 38 -15.90 4.51 1.95
C VAL A 38 -15.80 4.24 0.45
N GLU A 39 -16.42 3.16 -0.04
CA GLU A 39 -16.36 2.76 -1.45
C GLU A 39 -14.93 2.66 -2.01
N PRO A 40 -14.02 1.89 -1.38
CA PRO A 40 -12.60 1.86 -1.74
C PRO A 40 -12.36 1.48 -3.20
N LEU A 41 -13.23 0.68 -3.82
CA LEU A 41 -13.17 0.37 -5.26
C LEU A 41 -13.22 1.63 -6.15
N ARG A 42 -13.92 2.68 -5.72
CA ARG A 42 -14.10 3.94 -6.45
C ARG A 42 -13.17 5.05 -5.96
N THR A 43 -12.73 4.98 -4.70
CA THR A 43 -12.02 6.08 -4.04
C THR A 43 -10.53 5.85 -3.88
N PHE A 44 -10.04 4.61 -3.89
CA PHE A 44 -8.65 4.27 -3.61
C PHE A 44 -7.90 3.96 -4.90
N SER A 45 -6.73 4.58 -5.08
CA SER A 45 -5.83 4.29 -6.20
C SER A 45 -4.38 4.17 -5.75
N VAL A 46 -3.65 3.24 -6.35
CA VAL A 46 -2.19 3.16 -6.28
C VAL A 46 -1.61 3.88 -7.49
N LEU A 47 -0.76 4.88 -7.27
CA LEU A 47 -0.23 5.72 -8.34
C LEU A 47 1.29 5.57 -8.49
N GLU A 48 1.72 5.32 -9.74
CA GLU A 48 3.12 5.38 -10.17
C GLU A 48 3.75 6.78 -9.93
N PRO A 49 5.07 6.86 -9.64
CA PRO A 49 5.74 8.11 -9.31
C PRO A 49 5.73 9.09 -10.48
N GLY A 50 5.15 10.27 -10.25
CA GLY A 50 5.00 11.29 -11.29
C GLY A 50 4.11 10.86 -12.46
N GLY A 51 3.21 9.88 -12.24
CA GLY A 51 2.21 9.43 -13.19
C GLY A 51 2.54 8.11 -13.91
N PRO A 52 1.64 7.66 -14.81
CA PRO A 52 1.76 6.42 -15.57
C PRO A 52 3.13 6.19 -16.20
N GLY A 53 3.67 4.98 -16.05
CA GLY A 53 5.01 4.60 -16.54
C GLY A 53 6.17 5.06 -15.65
N GLY A 54 5.88 5.70 -14.51
CA GLY A 54 6.89 6.15 -13.55
C GLY A 54 7.83 5.03 -13.10
N CYS A 55 7.32 3.82 -12.90
CA CYS A 55 8.17 2.71 -12.44
C CYS A 55 9.01 2.08 -13.53
N ALA A 56 8.48 1.94 -14.74
CA ALA A 56 9.26 1.52 -15.89
C ALA A 56 10.42 2.50 -16.15
N ALA A 57 10.18 3.79 -15.95
CA ALA A 57 11.19 4.85 -16.05
C ALA A 57 12.10 4.98 -14.81
N ARG A 58 11.89 4.17 -13.76
CA ARG A 58 12.58 4.25 -12.46
C ARG A 58 12.56 5.66 -11.88
N ARG A 59 11.44 6.36 -12.07
CA ARG A 59 11.25 7.75 -11.64
C ARG A 59 11.09 7.79 -10.13
N ARG A 60 11.55 8.88 -9.53
CA ARG A 60 11.23 9.27 -8.16
C ARG A 60 10.55 10.63 -8.24
N ALA A 61 9.43 10.75 -7.55
CA ALA A 61 8.69 11.99 -7.40
C ALA A 61 8.24 12.10 -5.95
N THR A 62 8.06 13.32 -5.49
CA THR A 62 7.45 13.57 -4.19
C THR A 62 5.97 13.14 -4.20
N VAL A 63 5.44 12.88 -3.01
CA VAL A 63 4.00 12.56 -2.87
C VAL A 63 3.15 13.71 -3.38
N GLU A 64 3.55 14.95 -3.08
CA GLU A 64 2.84 16.16 -3.49
C GLU A 64 2.74 16.29 -5.02
N GLU A 65 3.84 16.10 -5.75
CA GLU A 65 3.86 16.19 -7.21
C GLU A 65 2.91 15.17 -7.86
N THR A 66 2.98 13.92 -7.40
CA THR A 66 2.15 12.83 -7.93
C THR A 66 0.68 13.03 -7.57
N ALA A 67 0.41 13.41 -6.31
CA ALA A 67 -0.94 13.65 -5.80
C ALA A 67 -1.64 14.81 -6.51
N ARG A 68 -0.92 15.92 -6.76
CA ARG A 68 -1.47 17.09 -7.46
C ARG A 68 -1.86 16.74 -8.90
N ALA A 69 -1.03 15.96 -9.60
CA ALA A 69 -1.32 15.55 -10.97
C ALA A 69 -2.56 14.63 -11.08
N ALA A 70 -2.88 13.89 -10.01
CA ALA A 70 -4.02 12.99 -9.93
C ALA A 70 -5.22 13.55 -9.14
N ASP A 71 -5.18 14.84 -8.77
CA ASP A 71 -6.21 15.53 -7.97
C ASP A 71 -6.60 14.78 -6.67
N CYS A 72 -5.60 14.22 -5.98
CA CYS A 72 -5.83 13.47 -4.74
C CYS A 72 -6.27 14.38 -3.59
N ARG A 73 -7.36 14.03 -2.90
CA ARG A 73 -7.76 14.72 -1.67
C ARG A 73 -6.85 14.38 -0.49
N VAL A 74 -6.46 13.12 -0.36
CA VAL A 74 -5.46 12.66 0.60
C VAL A 74 -4.48 11.76 -0.15
N ALA A 75 -3.19 11.97 0.11
CA ALA A 75 -2.14 11.13 -0.42
C ALA A 75 -1.09 10.79 0.64
N GLN A 76 -0.55 9.58 0.57
CA GLN A 76 0.52 9.08 1.42
C GLN A 76 1.53 8.30 0.57
N ASN A 77 2.78 8.22 1.02
CA ASN A 77 3.75 7.35 0.38
C ASN A 77 3.29 5.88 0.47
N GLY A 78 3.50 5.12 -0.60
CA GLY A 78 3.05 3.72 -0.73
C GLY A 78 4.16 2.71 -0.42
N GLY A 79 4.47 1.88 -1.42
CA GLY A 79 5.41 0.76 -1.29
C GLY A 79 6.89 1.13 -1.23
N PHE A 80 7.73 0.10 -1.09
CA PHE A 80 9.18 0.22 -1.07
C PHE A 80 9.78 0.32 -2.47
N PHE A 81 11.05 0.73 -2.52
CA PHE A 81 11.80 0.96 -3.75
C PHE A 81 13.31 1.03 -3.42
N ARG A 82 14.17 1.02 -4.43
CA ARG A 82 15.62 1.24 -4.26
C ARG A 82 15.97 2.72 -4.40
N MET A 83 16.56 3.31 -3.36
CA MET A 83 16.94 4.73 -3.36
C MET A 83 17.92 5.09 -4.49
N ASN A 84 18.85 4.18 -4.79
CA ASN A 84 19.95 4.41 -5.73
C ASN A 84 19.51 4.30 -7.19
N SER A 85 18.66 3.33 -7.52
CA SER A 85 18.23 3.06 -8.89
C SER A 85 16.85 3.65 -9.22
N GLY A 86 16.02 3.98 -8.21
CA GLY A 86 14.62 4.34 -8.40
C GLY A 86 13.71 3.14 -8.72
N GLU A 87 14.23 1.92 -8.58
CA GLU A 87 13.48 0.70 -8.89
C GLU A 87 12.35 0.46 -7.89
N CYS A 88 11.16 0.24 -8.42
CA CYS A 88 9.94 -0.06 -7.70
C CYS A 88 9.91 -1.53 -7.23
N LEU A 89 9.72 -1.79 -5.94
CA LEU A 89 9.83 -3.14 -5.37
C LEU A 89 8.45 -3.76 -5.04
N GLY A 90 8.35 -5.08 -5.21
CA GLY A 90 7.14 -5.85 -4.91
C GLY A 90 6.10 -5.82 -6.02
N ASN A 91 5.02 -6.57 -5.84
CA ASN A 91 3.88 -6.51 -6.75
C ASN A 91 3.20 -5.15 -6.63
N VAL A 92 2.97 -4.53 -7.79
CA VAL A 92 2.20 -3.30 -7.87
C VAL A 92 1.25 -3.35 -9.07
N VAL A 93 -0.02 -3.07 -8.80
CA VAL A 93 -1.08 -2.89 -9.79
C VAL A 93 -1.68 -1.49 -9.59
N SER A 94 -1.69 -0.71 -10.66
CA SER A 94 -2.18 0.67 -10.71
C SER A 94 -3.27 0.73 -11.79
N ASP A 95 -4.52 0.91 -11.37
CA ASP A 95 -5.69 0.96 -12.25
C ASP A 95 -5.73 -0.23 -13.24
N GLU A 96 -5.75 -1.45 -12.69
CA GLU A 96 -5.68 -2.75 -13.40
C GLU A 96 -4.37 -3.04 -14.14
N ARG A 97 -3.45 -2.08 -14.25
CA ARG A 97 -2.15 -2.30 -14.90
C ARG A 97 -1.13 -2.81 -13.89
N ARG A 98 -0.62 -4.02 -14.09
CA ARG A 98 0.56 -4.51 -13.36
C ARG A 98 1.80 -3.73 -13.81
N VAL A 99 2.40 -3.00 -12.88
CA VAL A 99 3.52 -2.08 -13.13
C VAL A 99 4.81 -2.51 -12.43
N SER A 100 4.74 -3.44 -11.47
CA SER A 100 5.90 -4.11 -10.89
C SER A 100 5.56 -5.55 -10.43
N SER A 101 6.61 -6.37 -10.27
CA SER A 101 6.55 -7.75 -9.79
C SER A 101 7.39 -7.93 -8.54
N SER A 102 6.97 -8.80 -7.63
CA SER A 102 7.79 -9.19 -6.48
C SER A 102 8.96 -10.11 -6.84
N GLY A 103 8.97 -10.70 -8.05
CA GLY A 103 10.03 -11.62 -8.47
C GLY A 103 10.14 -12.86 -7.58
N GLY A 104 9.02 -13.30 -7.00
CA GLY A 104 8.97 -14.45 -6.08
C GLY A 104 9.21 -14.09 -4.61
N LEU A 105 9.52 -12.83 -4.28
CA LEU A 105 9.65 -12.40 -2.88
C LEU A 105 8.28 -12.34 -2.21
N GLN A 106 8.21 -12.92 -1.01
CA GLN A 106 7.00 -12.99 -0.21
C GLN A 106 6.99 -11.88 0.84
N ASN A 107 6.16 -10.87 0.57
CA ASN A 107 5.93 -9.73 1.45
C ASN A 107 4.43 -9.54 1.70
N ALA A 108 4.08 -8.80 2.74
CA ALA A 108 2.70 -8.40 2.98
C ALA A 108 2.17 -7.51 1.83
N GLN A 109 0.95 -7.79 1.36
CA GLN A 109 0.31 -7.05 0.27
C GLN A 109 -1.06 -6.55 0.69
N PHE A 110 -1.49 -5.44 0.10
CA PHE A 110 -2.83 -4.89 0.21
C PHE A 110 -3.36 -4.61 -1.19
N GLY A 111 -4.57 -5.05 -1.48
CA GLY A 111 -5.17 -4.83 -2.79
C GLY A 111 -6.69 -4.86 -2.79
N ILE A 112 -7.25 -4.41 -3.90
CA ILE A 112 -8.68 -4.41 -4.19
C ILE A 112 -8.88 -5.17 -5.50
N ARG A 113 -9.76 -6.16 -5.50
CA ARG A 113 -10.17 -6.88 -6.72
C ARG A 113 -11.29 -6.14 -7.45
N ARG A 114 -11.55 -6.52 -8.70
CA ARG A 114 -12.56 -5.87 -9.57
C ARG A 114 -13.97 -5.91 -9.00
N ASP A 115 -14.32 -6.95 -8.26
CA ASP A 115 -15.59 -7.06 -7.54
C ASP A 115 -15.68 -6.16 -6.28
N GLY A 116 -14.60 -5.47 -5.91
CA GLY A 116 -14.51 -4.64 -4.70
C GLY A 116 -14.03 -5.39 -3.45
N THR A 117 -13.68 -6.67 -3.56
CA THR A 117 -13.12 -7.45 -2.46
C THR A 117 -11.77 -6.87 -2.04
N LEU A 118 -11.64 -6.55 -0.74
CA LEU A 118 -10.37 -6.14 -0.14
C LEU A 118 -9.56 -7.39 0.22
N VAL A 119 -8.28 -7.40 -0.13
CA VAL A 119 -7.37 -8.51 0.14
C VAL A 119 -6.15 -8.02 0.89
N THR A 120 -5.79 -8.68 1.99
CA THR A 120 -4.58 -8.39 2.76
C THR A 120 -3.78 -9.65 3.06
N GLY A 121 -2.45 -9.56 3.01
CA GLY A 121 -1.53 -10.63 3.45
C GLY A 121 -0.63 -11.11 2.32
N TYR A 122 -0.21 -12.38 2.38
CA TYR A 122 0.69 -12.98 1.39
C TYR A 122 -0.10 -13.58 0.22
N LEU A 123 0.34 -13.27 -1.00
CA LEU A 123 -0.23 -13.71 -2.27
C LEU A 123 0.82 -14.42 -3.12
N SER A 124 0.44 -15.52 -3.75
CA SER A 124 1.25 -16.20 -4.78
C SER A 124 1.23 -15.42 -6.10
N GLU A 125 2.15 -15.73 -7.01
CA GLU A 125 2.15 -15.12 -8.34
C GLU A 125 0.88 -15.48 -9.14
N GLU A 126 0.38 -16.71 -8.99
CA GLU A 126 -0.88 -17.15 -9.62
C GLU A 126 -2.07 -16.32 -9.14
N GLU A 127 -2.17 -16.06 -7.83
CA GLU A 127 -3.26 -15.26 -7.25
C GLU A 127 -3.23 -13.79 -7.70
N VAL A 128 -2.04 -13.26 -7.97
CA VAL A 128 -1.83 -11.90 -8.50
C VAL A 128 -2.14 -11.82 -9.99
N LEU A 129 -1.88 -12.89 -10.74
CA LEU A 129 -2.12 -12.99 -12.19
C LEU A 129 -3.53 -13.50 -12.55
N ASP A 130 -4.37 -13.77 -11.55
CA ASP A 130 -5.76 -14.17 -11.75
C ASP A 130 -6.50 -13.18 -12.66
N THR A 131 -7.19 -13.72 -13.67
CA THR A 131 -7.94 -12.96 -14.68
C THR A 131 -9.45 -13.02 -14.47
N GLU A 132 -9.95 -13.91 -13.60
CA GLU A 132 -11.38 -14.05 -13.32
C GLU A 132 -11.89 -12.87 -12.48
N ASN A 133 -11.19 -12.56 -11.38
CA ASN A 133 -11.47 -11.39 -10.55
C ASN A 133 -10.17 -10.60 -10.29
N PRO A 134 -9.58 -9.95 -11.31
CA PRO A 134 -8.24 -9.38 -11.22
C PRO A 134 -8.16 -8.27 -10.18
N PHE A 135 -6.95 -8.01 -9.71
CA PHE A 135 -6.66 -6.82 -8.92
C PHE A 135 -6.83 -5.55 -9.76
N VAL A 136 -7.58 -4.58 -9.25
CA VAL A 136 -7.63 -3.22 -9.79
C VAL A 136 -6.56 -2.32 -9.17
N GLN A 137 -6.23 -2.58 -7.91
CA GLN A 137 -5.20 -1.89 -7.14
C GLN A 137 -4.47 -2.92 -6.30
N LEU A 138 -3.14 -2.86 -6.28
CA LEU A 138 -2.31 -3.73 -5.45
C LEU A 138 -1.02 -3.01 -5.12
N LEU A 139 -0.59 -3.07 -3.87
CA LEU A 139 0.76 -2.67 -3.48
C LEU A 139 1.32 -3.63 -2.44
N SER A 140 2.65 -3.71 -2.43
CA SER A 140 3.40 -4.50 -1.45
C SER A 140 3.99 -3.61 -0.36
N GLY A 141 3.88 -4.06 0.87
CA GLY A 141 4.53 -3.49 2.05
C GLY A 141 5.48 -4.51 2.68
N VAL A 142 5.76 -4.34 3.97
CA VAL A 142 6.53 -5.27 4.81
C VAL A 142 5.89 -5.29 6.19
N VAL A 143 5.84 -6.46 6.80
CA VAL A 143 5.10 -6.81 8.02
C VAL A 143 3.59 -6.71 7.85
N TRP A 144 2.89 -7.84 7.91
CA TRP A 144 1.45 -7.87 8.07
C TRP A 144 1.07 -7.60 9.53
N LEU A 145 0.63 -6.37 9.82
CA LEU A 145 0.40 -5.89 11.18
C LEU A 145 -0.76 -6.58 11.91
N ILE A 146 -1.91 -6.71 11.25
CA ILE A 146 -3.16 -7.19 11.84
C ILE A 146 -3.82 -8.20 10.90
N ARG A 147 -4.08 -9.41 11.40
CA ARG A 147 -4.80 -10.48 10.71
C ARG A 147 -6.07 -10.83 11.48
N ASN A 148 -7.22 -10.64 10.83
CA ASN A 148 -8.54 -10.94 11.40
C ASN A 148 -8.75 -10.38 12.83
N GLY A 149 -8.37 -9.12 13.05
CA GLY A 149 -8.49 -8.43 14.34
C GLY A 149 -7.40 -8.74 15.38
N SER A 150 -6.47 -9.64 15.08
CA SER A 150 -5.35 -10.01 15.97
C SER A 150 -4.02 -9.49 15.44
N ILE A 151 -3.10 -9.15 16.35
CA ILE A 151 -1.72 -8.77 16.00
C ILE A 151 -1.02 -9.96 15.32
N TYR A 152 -0.28 -9.70 14.23
CA TYR A 152 0.36 -10.75 13.41
C TYR A 152 1.85 -10.47 13.10
N ILE A 153 2.49 -9.63 13.92
CA ILE A 153 3.86 -9.16 13.68
C ILE A 153 4.89 -10.28 13.80
N ASN A 154 4.76 -11.16 14.81
CA ASN A 154 5.75 -12.21 15.07
C ASN A 154 5.78 -13.24 13.94
N GLU A 155 4.60 -13.60 13.43
CA GLU A 155 4.42 -14.50 12.30
C GLU A 155 4.98 -13.88 11.02
N SER A 156 4.79 -12.57 10.84
CA SER A 156 5.32 -11.85 9.69
C SER A 156 6.85 -11.83 9.68
N GLN A 157 7.49 -11.63 10.84
CA GLN A 157 8.96 -11.68 10.96
C GLN A 157 9.54 -13.07 10.62
N ALA A 158 8.79 -14.15 10.89
CA ALA A 158 9.23 -15.50 10.54
C ALA A 158 8.98 -15.84 9.05
N THR A 159 8.08 -15.11 8.38
CA THR A 159 7.59 -15.42 7.03
C THR A 159 8.25 -14.56 5.95
N GLU A 160 8.49 -13.28 6.23
CA GLU A 160 8.97 -12.31 5.23
C GLU A 160 10.49 -12.36 5.11
N CYS A 161 11.00 -12.27 3.87
CA CYS A 161 12.43 -12.27 3.58
C CYS A 161 13.04 -10.85 3.64
N ASP A 162 14.25 -10.73 4.20
CA ASP A 162 14.97 -9.47 4.46
C ASP A 162 15.44 -8.68 3.20
N GLU A 163 15.07 -9.09 1.98
CA GLU A 163 15.69 -8.57 0.74
C GLU A 163 15.05 -7.28 0.18
N THR A 164 13.86 -6.91 0.67
CA THR A 164 13.11 -5.75 0.16
C THR A 164 13.32 -4.47 0.96
N GLN A 165 13.91 -4.56 2.16
CA GLN A 165 14.24 -3.42 3.00
C GLN A 165 15.75 -3.14 2.99
N GLU A 166 16.15 -1.95 2.57
CA GLU A 166 17.56 -1.52 2.62
C GLU A 166 17.98 -0.96 4.00
N THR A 167 17.24 -1.32 5.06
CA THR A 167 17.46 -0.86 6.43
C THR A 167 18.07 -1.96 7.30
N ALA A 168 19.41 -1.91 7.35
CA ALA A 168 20.36 -2.64 8.19
C ALA A 168 20.54 -4.15 7.96
N ARG A 169 21.81 -4.55 7.89
CA ARG A 169 22.25 -5.94 8.00
C ARG A 169 22.53 -6.27 9.47
N THR A 170 22.24 -7.52 9.83
CA THR A 170 22.35 -8.22 11.14
C THR A 170 21.29 -7.88 12.17
N THR A 171 20.29 -8.77 12.32
CA THR A 171 19.23 -8.72 13.35
C THR A 171 18.59 -7.35 13.52
N CYS A 172 17.42 -7.16 12.89
CA CYS A 172 16.41 -6.15 13.26
C CYS A 172 16.98 -4.79 13.74
N GLY A 173 17.30 -3.88 12.81
CA GLY A 173 17.78 -2.53 13.14
C GLY A 173 17.30 -1.47 12.15
N ALA A 174 16.43 -0.56 12.60
CA ALA A 174 15.85 0.50 11.78
C ALA A 174 16.84 1.66 11.46
N VAL A 175 16.72 2.23 10.25
CA VAL A 175 17.30 3.53 9.82
C VAL A 175 16.24 4.20 8.92
N PRO A 176 16.09 5.54 8.84
CA PRO A 176 14.81 6.16 8.54
C PRO A 176 14.45 6.08 7.04
N ALA A 177 13.23 5.65 6.76
CA ALA A 177 12.61 5.79 5.44
C ALA A 177 12.54 7.29 5.08
N LYS A 178 13.44 7.75 4.21
CA LYS A 178 13.26 9.02 3.49
C LYS A 178 12.34 8.74 2.30
N CYS A 179 11.19 9.42 2.29
CA CYS A 179 10.00 9.20 1.45
C CYS A 179 10.27 8.99 -0.06
N PRO A 180 9.67 7.94 -0.63
CA PRO A 180 9.65 7.71 -2.10
C PRO A 180 8.53 6.74 -2.61
N PRO A 181 8.57 6.29 -3.87
CA PRO A 181 8.04 6.89 -5.08
C PRO A 181 6.68 6.25 -5.44
N TRP A 182 5.72 6.25 -4.51
CA TRP A 182 4.38 5.76 -4.79
C TRP A 182 3.39 6.56 -3.97
N CYS A 183 2.21 6.83 -4.51
CA CYS A 183 1.14 7.49 -3.77
C CYS A 183 -0.06 6.57 -3.64
N VAL A 184 -0.53 6.37 -2.42
CA VAL A 184 -1.90 5.95 -2.19
C VAL A 184 -2.75 7.21 -2.27
N CYS A 185 -3.62 7.27 -3.27
CA CYS A 185 -4.55 8.38 -3.48
C CYS A 185 -5.91 7.99 -2.94
N THR A 186 -6.58 8.93 -2.28
CA THR A 186 -7.97 8.75 -1.87
C THR A 186 -8.82 9.96 -2.23
N ASN A 187 -9.87 9.71 -3.01
CA ASN A 187 -10.82 10.71 -3.49
C ASN A 187 -12.25 10.41 -2.99
N PRO A 188 -13.16 11.39 -2.94
CA PRO A 188 -14.57 11.10 -2.66
C PRO A 188 -15.19 10.27 -3.80
N ALA A 189 -16.17 9.43 -3.45
CA ALA A 189 -16.93 8.60 -4.39
C ALA A 189 -17.95 9.40 -5.21
#